data_AF-A0A7W1P5F9-F1
#
_entry.id   AF-A0A7W1P5F9-F1
#
_cell.length_a   1.000
_cell.length_b   1.000
_cell.length_c   1.000
_cell.angle_alpha   90.00
_cell.angle_beta   90.00
_cell.angle_gamma   90.00
#
_symmetry.space_group_name_H-M   'P 1'
#
loop_
_entity.id
_entity.type
_entity.pdbx_description
1 polymer ?
#
loop_
_entity_poly.entity_id
_entity_poly.type
_entity_poly.pdbx_seq_one_letter_code
_entity_poly.pdbx_strand_id
1 'polypeptide(L)'
;MPSVCKALGLSADVGRRILAAEQNLFAWSEFYASCGLKVLPRRRGGKHPGVEWKPYQERFPTDDERREWFADPSVTGICAVLDGTGYVVLELDAYSPARLPDAVTLLARAGVTIPHACPRVRSGSGRSEQYWFRAERRPVTRRYIAAVVHPDGAAKLGGAQLDILGAGIIVLPPTRHQATGEPYRWWPPFLSRDRVPELP
;
A
#
# COMPACT_ATOMS: atom_id res chain seq x y z
N MET A 1 2.76 15.57 -19.18
CA MET A 1 2.71 16.22 -17.85
C MET A 1 1.82 15.38 -16.94
N PRO A 2 2.26 14.95 -15.75
CA PRO A 2 1.37 14.20 -14.87
C PRO A 2 0.20 15.09 -14.46
N SER A 3 -0.98 14.48 -14.43
CA SER A 3 -2.31 15.06 -14.22
C SER A 3 -2.41 16.07 -13.05
N VAL A 4 -1.63 15.87 -11.99
CA VAL A 4 -1.63 16.72 -10.78
C VAL A 4 -1.12 18.14 -11.05
N CYS A 5 -0.08 18.33 -11.86
CA CYS A 5 0.50 19.66 -12.10
C CYS A 5 -0.43 20.55 -12.93
N LYS A 6 -1.21 19.95 -13.84
CA LYS A 6 -2.15 20.68 -14.70
C LYS A 6 -3.42 21.08 -13.94
N ALA A 7 -3.85 20.25 -12.98
CA ALA A 7 -5.00 20.55 -12.14
C ALA A 7 -4.77 21.72 -11.15
N LEU A 8 -3.50 22.09 -10.89
CA LEU A 8 -3.12 23.07 -9.87
C LEU A 8 -2.50 24.37 -10.43
N GLY A 9 -2.37 24.52 -11.76
CA GLY A 9 -1.89 25.76 -12.38
C GLY A 9 -0.43 26.15 -12.05
N LEU A 10 0.43 25.18 -11.71
CA LEU A 10 1.78 25.45 -11.23
C LEU A 10 2.81 25.55 -12.37
N SER A 11 3.83 26.40 -12.19
CA SER A 11 4.89 26.62 -13.18
C SER A 11 5.77 25.39 -13.39
N ALA A 12 6.48 25.32 -14.52
CA ALA A 12 7.34 24.18 -14.87
C ALA A 12 8.44 23.88 -13.84
N ASP A 13 8.94 24.90 -13.11
CA ASP A 13 9.93 24.72 -12.05
C ASP A 13 9.33 24.19 -10.75
N VAL A 14 8.11 24.60 -10.41
CA VAL A 14 7.36 24.01 -9.30
C VAL A 14 6.98 22.56 -9.64
N GLY A 15 6.59 22.30 -10.89
CA GLY A 15 6.37 20.95 -11.40
C GLY A 15 7.61 20.06 -11.31
N ARG A 16 8.81 20.59 -11.65
CA ARG A 16 10.08 19.86 -11.49
C ARG A 16 10.44 19.60 -10.02
N ARG A 17 10.21 20.54 -9.12
CA ARG A 17 10.42 20.35 -7.67
C ARG A 17 9.42 19.36 -7.05
N ILE A 18 8.18 19.33 -7.53
CA ILE A 18 7.18 18.32 -7.14
C ILE A 18 7.54 16.95 -7.72
N LEU A 19 8.01 16.86 -8.96
CA LEU A 19 8.52 15.61 -9.56
C LEU A 19 9.78 15.09 -8.85
N ALA A 20 10.63 15.98 -8.34
CA ALA A 20 11.76 15.61 -7.48
C ALA A 20 11.30 15.17 -6.08
N ALA A 21 10.24 15.78 -5.53
CA ALA A 21 9.60 15.33 -4.29
C ALA A 21 8.86 13.99 -4.44
N GLU A 22 8.29 13.70 -5.62
CA GLU A 22 7.70 12.39 -5.96
C GLU A 22 8.75 11.26 -5.98
N GLN A 23 10.04 11.58 -6.09
CA GLN A 23 11.15 10.63 -6.03
C GLN A 23 11.94 10.67 -4.71
N ASN A 24 11.66 11.62 -3.81
CA ASN A 24 12.31 11.67 -2.52
C ASN A 24 11.67 10.65 -1.57
N LEU A 25 12.19 9.44 -1.57
CA LEU A 25 11.70 8.35 -0.72
C LEU A 25 11.82 8.68 0.77
N PHE A 26 12.81 9.48 1.17
CA PHE A 26 12.94 9.93 2.55
C PHE A 26 11.77 10.83 2.96
N ALA A 27 11.39 11.82 2.13
CA ALA A 27 10.25 12.69 2.41
C ALA A 27 8.93 11.91 2.51
N TRP A 28 8.74 10.91 1.64
CA TRP A 28 7.60 9.98 1.76
C TRP A 28 7.68 9.14 3.04
N SER A 29 8.88 8.74 3.47
CA SER A 29 9.04 8.01 4.73
C SER A 29 8.63 8.85 5.94
N GLU A 30 8.95 10.14 5.95
CA GLU A 30 8.53 11.07 7.00
C GLU A 30 7.02 11.28 7.00
N PHE A 31 6.43 11.43 5.81
CA PHE A 31 4.98 11.53 5.66
C PHE A 31 4.25 10.29 6.19
N TYR A 32 4.70 9.08 5.85
CA TYR A 32 4.06 7.87 6.36
C TYR A 32 4.29 7.67 7.85
N ALA A 33 5.47 8.02 8.36
CA ALA A 33 5.75 7.99 9.80
C ALA A 33 4.84 8.96 10.57
N SER A 34 4.60 10.17 10.06
CA SER A 34 3.67 11.13 10.68
C SER A 34 2.20 10.65 10.64
N CYS A 35 1.88 9.73 9.74
CA CYS A 35 0.59 9.02 9.71
C CYS A 35 0.54 7.81 10.68
N GLY A 36 1.58 7.56 11.48
CA GLY A 36 1.64 6.46 12.45
C GLY A 36 1.98 5.11 11.83
N LEU A 37 2.67 5.07 10.69
CA LEU A 37 3.18 3.84 10.08
C LEU A 37 4.63 3.55 10.48
N LYS A 38 4.97 2.28 10.57
CA LYS A 38 6.34 1.81 10.83
C LYS A 38 7.07 1.61 9.51
N VAL A 39 7.72 2.67 9.05
CA VAL A 39 8.25 2.77 7.68
C VAL A 39 9.65 2.19 7.55
N LEU A 40 9.84 1.32 6.55
CA LEU A 40 11.12 0.68 6.24
C LEU A 40 11.51 0.89 4.77
N PRO A 41 12.82 0.97 4.47
CA PRO A 41 13.32 1.04 3.10
C PRO A 41 13.04 -0.27 2.37
N ARG A 42 12.83 -0.20 1.06
CA ARG A 42 12.78 -1.36 0.18
C ARG A 42 13.87 -1.28 -0.87
N ARG A 43 14.63 -2.36 -1.05
CA ARG A 43 15.63 -2.52 -2.12
C ARG A 43 15.03 -3.23 -3.34
N ARG A 44 15.68 -3.08 -4.49
CA ARG A 44 15.25 -3.71 -5.75
C ARG A 44 15.32 -5.24 -5.64
N GLY A 45 14.36 -5.93 -6.26
CA GLY A 45 14.38 -7.39 -6.42
C GLY A 45 13.69 -8.20 -5.31
N GLY A 46 13.30 -7.60 -4.18
CA GLY A 46 12.59 -8.28 -3.10
C GLY A 46 11.21 -7.70 -2.80
N LYS A 47 10.28 -8.51 -2.28
CA LYS A 47 9.02 -8.02 -1.68
C LYS A 47 9.19 -7.62 -0.21
N HIS A 48 10.39 -7.79 0.35
CA HIS A 48 10.71 -7.53 1.75
C HIS A 48 11.53 -6.24 1.93
N PRO A 49 11.60 -5.69 3.15
CA PRO A 49 12.42 -4.53 3.48
C PRO A 49 13.91 -4.80 3.20
N GLY A 50 14.66 -3.74 2.93
CA GLY A 50 16.12 -3.80 2.74
C GLY A 50 16.91 -4.00 4.04
N VAL A 51 16.23 -4.09 5.18
CA VAL A 51 16.76 -4.15 6.55
C VAL A 51 16.07 -5.28 7.33
N GLU A 52 16.65 -5.69 8.47
CA GLU A 52 15.99 -6.64 9.36
C GLU A 52 14.70 -6.02 9.93
N TRP A 53 13.55 -6.63 9.63
CA TRP A 53 12.26 -5.98 9.86
C TRP A 53 11.51 -6.44 11.11
N LYS A 54 11.84 -7.64 11.62
CA LYS A 54 11.13 -8.26 12.75
C LYS A 54 11.12 -7.40 14.02
N PRO A 55 12.20 -6.69 14.41
CA PRO A 55 12.16 -5.81 15.58
C PRO A 55 11.06 -4.72 15.48
N TYR A 56 10.72 -4.30 14.27
CA TYR A 56 9.67 -3.30 14.05
C TYR A 56 8.26 -3.87 14.14
N GLN A 57 8.10 -5.17 14.35
CA GLN A 57 6.79 -5.70 14.77
C GLN A 57 6.40 -5.15 16.15
N GLU A 58 7.40 -4.90 17.01
CA GLU A 58 7.19 -4.46 18.39
C GLU A 58 7.40 -2.96 18.59
N ARG A 59 8.37 -2.34 17.89
CA ARG A 59 8.67 -0.90 18.02
C ARG A 59 8.56 -0.12 16.71
N PHE A 60 8.53 1.20 16.81
CA PHE A 60 8.68 2.08 15.64
C PHE A 60 10.16 2.27 15.29
N PRO A 61 10.51 2.41 14.00
CA PRO A 61 11.81 2.93 13.59
C PRO A 61 12.04 4.34 14.14
N THR A 62 13.25 4.64 14.58
CA THR A 62 13.66 6.00 14.97
C THR A 62 13.85 6.88 13.73
N ASP A 63 13.94 8.19 13.94
CA ASP A 63 14.20 9.14 12.86
C ASP A 63 15.60 8.94 12.27
N ASP A 64 16.59 8.65 13.10
CA ASP A 64 17.97 8.44 12.66
C ASP A 64 18.12 7.13 11.86
N GLU A 65 17.44 6.06 12.29
CA GLU A 65 17.35 4.82 11.53
C GLU A 65 16.80 5.08 10.12
N ARG A 66 15.68 5.83 10.01
CA ARG A 66 15.10 6.16 8.69
C ARG A 66 16.04 7.03 7.87
N ARG A 67 16.67 8.05 8.47
CA ARG A 67 17.65 8.90 7.77
C ARG A 67 18.79 8.08 7.19
N GLU A 68 19.39 7.20 7.99
CA GLU A 68 20.47 6.33 7.57
C GLU A 68 20.05 5.43 6.40
N TRP A 69 18.91 4.75 6.53
CA TRP A 69 18.44 3.83 5.52
C TRP A 69 18.11 4.50 4.20
N PHE A 70 17.39 5.63 4.21
CA PHE A 70 16.98 6.30 2.99
C PHE A 70 18.09 7.18 2.39
N ALA A 71 19.24 7.33 3.06
CA ALA A 71 20.45 7.88 2.45
C ALA A 71 21.18 6.86 1.55
N ASP A 72 20.91 5.56 1.69
CA ASP A 72 21.49 4.52 0.84
C ASP A 72 20.91 4.59 -0.59
N PRO A 73 21.73 4.84 -1.62
CA PRO A 73 21.27 4.96 -3.00
C PRO A 73 20.71 3.66 -3.59
N SER A 74 20.89 2.51 -2.93
CA SER A 74 20.30 1.23 -3.31
C SER A 74 18.81 1.11 -2.92
N VAL A 75 18.30 2.03 -2.10
CA VAL A 75 16.88 2.06 -1.73
C VAL A 75 16.04 2.54 -2.90
N THR A 76 15.08 1.72 -3.30
CA THR A 76 14.24 1.96 -4.50
C THR A 76 12.74 2.02 -4.17
N GLY A 77 12.39 2.01 -2.88
CA GLY A 77 11.01 2.04 -2.45
C GLY A 77 10.84 2.06 -0.94
N ILE A 78 9.59 1.91 -0.53
CA ILE A 78 9.07 2.04 0.83
C ILE A 78 8.12 0.88 1.10
N CYS A 79 8.21 0.35 2.29
CA CYS A 79 7.25 -0.59 2.85
C CYS A 79 6.94 -0.19 4.29
N ALA A 80 5.87 -0.75 4.85
CA ALA A 80 5.53 -0.56 6.25
C ALA A 80 5.24 -1.89 6.93
N VAL A 81 5.56 -1.96 8.22
CA VAL A 81 5.13 -3.03 9.11
C VAL A 81 3.80 -2.63 9.76
N LEU A 82 2.79 -3.47 9.65
CA LEU A 82 1.43 -3.16 10.12
C LEU A 82 1.21 -3.48 11.60
N ASP A 83 2.02 -4.38 12.18
CA ASP A 83 1.90 -4.84 13.55
C ASP A 83 1.83 -3.65 14.54
N GLY A 84 0.78 -3.60 15.34
CA GLY A 84 0.61 -2.57 16.37
C GLY A 84 0.36 -1.14 15.86
N THR A 85 0.16 -0.93 14.55
CA THR A 85 -0.11 0.42 14.00
C THR A 85 -1.57 0.87 14.17
N GLY A 86 -2.48 -0.09 14.35
CA GLY A 86 -3.92 0.12 14.34
C GLY A 86 -4.53 0.20 12.94
N TYR A 87 -3.74 -0.02 11.88
CA TYR A 87 -4.23 -0.14 10.51
C TYR A 87 -4.55 -1.59 10.15
N VAL A 88 -5.56 -1.75 9.29
CA VAL A 88 -5.88 -3.00 8.61
C VAL A 88 -5.99 -2.71 7.12
N VAL A 89 -5.42 -3.60 6.32
CA VAL A 89 -5.47 -3.54 4.87
C VAL A 89 -6.23 -4.74 4.35
N LEU A 90 -7.26 -4.49 3.53
CA LEU A 90 -7.87 -5.52 2.68
C LEU A 90 -7.10 -5.51 1.35
N GLU A 91 -6.25 -6.51 1.13
CA GLU A 91 -5.51 -6.67 -0.11
C GLU A 91 -6.27 -7.64 -1.04
N LEU A 92 -6.77 -7.09 -2.14
CA LEU A 92 -7.33 -7.84 -3.25
C LEU A 92 -6.23 -8.08 -4.28
N ASP A 93 -5.97 -9.33 -4.64
CA ASP A 93 -5.01 -9.69 -5.70
C ASP A 93 -5.69 -10.60 -6.72
N ALA A 94 -5.74 -10.16 -7.98
CA ALA A 94 -6.37 -10.91 -9.06
C ALA A 94 -5.33 -11.46 -10.03
N TYR A 95 -5.60 -12.62 -10.63
CA TYR A 95 -4.70 -13.20 -11.62
C TYR A 95 -4.37 -12.24 -12.78
N SER A 96 -5.36 -11.44 -13.20
CA SER A 96 -5.20 -10.39 -14.22
C SER A 96 -5.93 -9.10 -13.81
N PRO A 97 -5.55 -7.93 -14.34
CA PRO A 97 -6.22 -6.67 -14.03
C PRO A 97 -7.71 -6.66 -14.38
N ALA A 98 -8.11 -7.40 -15.42
CA ALA A 98 -9.51 -7.51 -15.85
C ALA A 98 -10.40 -8.26 -14.85
N ARG A 99 -9.80 -9.08 -13.97
CA ARG A 99 -10.48 -9.88 -12.95
C ARG A 99 -10.58 -9.18 -11.59
N LEU A 100 -9.92 -8.04 -11.40
CA LEU A 100 -9.96 -7.31 -10.14
C LEU A 100 -11.38 -6.83 -9.75
N PRO A 101 -12.25 -6.38 -10.68
CA PRO A 101 -13.64 -6.05 -10.36
C PRO A 101 -14.45 -7.24 -9.82
N ASP A 102 -14.09 -8.47 -10.22
CA ASP A 102 -14.75 -9.67 -9.72
C ASP A 102 -14.51 -9.81 -8.21
N ALA A 103 -13.28 -9.55 -7.75
CA ALA A 103 -12.91 -9.58 -6.32
C ALA A 103 -13.77 -8.64 -5.46
N VAL A 104 -13.99 -7.42 -5.96
CA VAL A 104 -14.84 -6.41 -5.29
C VAL A 104 -16.30 -6.85 -5.29
N THR A 105 -16.78 -7.41 -6.40
CA THR A 105 -18.14 -7.94 -6.52
C THR A 105 -18.39 -9.07 -5.53
N LEU A 106 -17.39 -9.91 -5.29
CA LEU A 106 -17.48 -11.04 -4.36
C LEU A 106 -17.58 -10.58 -2.91
N LEU A 107 -16.83 -9.54 -2.52
CA LEU A 107 -17.01 -8.88 -1.22
C LEU A 107 -18.44 -8.34 -1.05
N ALA A 108 -18.95 -7.63 -2.06
CA ALA A 108 -20.30 -7.07 -2.02
C ALA A 108 -21.38 -8.15 -1.88
N ARG A 109 -21.23 -9.28 -2.60
CA ARG A 109 -22.13 -10.45 -2.48
C ARG A 109 -22.07 -11.12 -1.11
N ALA A 110 -20.91 -11.07 -0.45
CA ALA A 110 -20.76 -11.51 0.94
C ALA A 110 -21.29 -10.49 1.96
N GLY A 111 -21.90 -9.39 1.51
CA GLY A 111 -22.44 -8.34 2.38
C GLY A 111 -21.41 -7.31 2.83
N VAL A 112 -20.18 -7.36 2.31
CA VAL A 112 -19.11 -6.42 2.66
C VAL A 112 -19.06 -5.31 1.62
N THR A 113 -19.41 -4.09 2.03
CA THR A 113 -19.31 -2.90 1.16
C THR A 113 -18.07 -2.09 1.54
N ILE A 114 -17.19 -1.85 0.57
CA ILE A 114 -16.06 -0.94 0.76
C ILE A 114 -16.52 0.49 0.43
N PRO A 115 -16.35 1.47 1.33
CA PRO A 115 -16.69 2.86 1.03
C PRO A 115 -15.95 3.37 -0.21
N HIS A 116 -16.63 4.08 -1.11
CA HIS A 116 -16.00 4.63 -2.32
C HIS A 116 -14.83 5.59 -2.00
N ALA A 117 -14.93 6.32 -0.88
CA ALA A 117 -13.91 7.23 -0.39
C ALA A 117 -12.76 6.53 0.37
N CYS A 118 -12.83 5.22 0.59
CA CYS A 118 -11.78 4.46 1.27
C CYS A 118 -10.45 4.63 0.52
N PRO A 119 -9.39 5.12 1.18
CA PRO A 119 -8.08 5.21 0.56
C PRO A 119 -7.61 3.83 0.10
N ARG A 120 -7.23 3.72 -1.17
CA ARG A 120 -6.64 2.48 -1.70
C ARG A 120 -5.35 2.71 -2.42
N VAL A 121 -4.47 1.71 -2.37
CA VAL A 121 -3.27 1.65 -3.20
C VAL A 121 -3.53 0.69 -4.34
N ARG A 122 -3.31 1.12 -5.58
CA ARG A 122 -3.25 0.22 -6.72
C ARG A 122 -1.80 -0.14 -7.02
N SER A 123 -1.51 -1.42 -7.20
CA SER A 123 -0.16 -1.85 -7.56
C SER A 123 0.20 -1.46 -8.99
N GLY A 124 1.50 -1.32 -9.26
CA GLY A 124 2.00 -1.05 -10.61
C GLY A 124 1.71 -2.15 -11.64
N SER A 125 1.26 -3.34 -11.22
CA SER A 125 0.79 -4.37 -12.15
C SER A 125 -0.68 -4.21 -12.54
N GLY A 126 -1.43 -3.38 -11.80
CA GLY A 126 -2.88 -3.23 -11.94
C GLY A 126 -3.69 -4.43 -11.46
N ARG A 127 -3.05 -5.50 -10.96
CA ARG A 127 -3.68 -6.75 -10.52
C ARG A 127 -4.14 -6.72 -9.07
N SER A 128 -3.59 -5.83 -8.26
CA SER A 128 -3.93 -5.75 -6.84
C SER A 128 -4.30 -4.35 -6.38
N GLU A 129 -5.23 -4.32 -5.43
CA GLU A 129 -5.67 -3.13 -4.71
C GLU A 129 -5.65 -3.38 -3.20
N GLN A 130 -5.13 -2.41 -2.46
CA GLN A 130 -5.02 -2.45 -1.00
C GLN A 130 -5.95 -1.38 -0.44
N TYR A 131 -7.03 -1.77 0.24
CA TYR A 131 -7.98 -0.85 0.85
C TYR A 131 -7.66 -0.69 2.33
N TRP A 132 -7.51 0.56 2.79
CA TRP A 132 -6.99 0.87 4.12
C TRP A 132 -8.10 1.24 5.10
N PHE A 133 -8.04 0.66 6.29
CA PHE A 133 -8.99 0.84 7.38
C PHE A 133 -8.27 1.04 8.71
N ARG A 134 -8.95 1.64 9.69
CA ARG A 134 -8.54 1.64 11.09
C ARG A 134 -9.22 0.48 11.84
N ALA A 135 -8.49 -0.14 12.75
CA ALA A 135 -8.99 -1.20 13.63
C ALA A 135 -8.51 -1.00 15.08
N GLU A 136 -8.49 0.24 15.56
CA GLU A 136 -7.97 0.59 16.90
C GLU A 136 -8.65 -0.18 18.04
N ARG A 137 -9.91 -0.59 17.86
CA ARG A 137 -10.69 -1.32 18.86
C ARG A 137 -10.56 -2.84 18.75
N ARG A 138 -9.95 -3.36 17.69
CA ARG A 138 -9.87 -4.79 17.39
C ARG A 138 -8.51 -5.09 16.78
N PRO A 139 -7.50 -5.53 17.56
CA PRO A 139 -6.23 -5.93 16.98
C PRO A 139 -6.48 -7.08 16.00
N VAL A 140 -6.20 -6.82 14.72
CA VAL A 140 -6.31 -7.81 13.65
C VAL A 140 -4.91 -8.35 13.40
N THR A 141 -4.70 -9.65 13.60
CA THR A 141 -3.50 -10.33 13.11
C THR A 141 -3.62 -10.57 11.60
N ARG A 142 -2.57 -11.08 10.96
CA ARG A 142 -2.68 -11.47 9.56
C ARG A 142 -3.66 -12.64 9.42
N ARG A 143 -4.71 -12.48 8.61
CA ARG A 143 -5.66 -13.54 8.29
C ARG A 143 -5.84 -13.66 6.79
N TYR A 144 -5.43 -14.81 6.25
CA TYR A 144 -5.79 -15.23 4.89
C TYR A 144 -7.27 -15.62 4.90
N ILE A 145 -8.11 -14.95 4.12
CA ILE A 145 -9.56 -15.18 4.19
C ILE A 145 -10.08 -16.03 3.03
N ALA A 146 -9.60 -15.89 1.79
CA ALA A 146 -10.01 -16.80 0.72
C ALA A 146 -9.21 -16.63 -0.57
N ALA A 147 -9.07 -17.73 -1.32
CA ALA A 147 -9.07 -17.69 -2.77
C ALA A 147 -10.53 -17.75 -3.23
N VAL A 148 -10.98 -16.76 -4.01
CA VAL A 148 -12.30 -16.83 -4.60
C VAL A 148 -12.23 -17.62 -5.90
N VAL A 149 -12.87 -18.78 -5.91
CA VAL A 149 -12.99 -19.65 -7.07
C VAL A 149 -14.06 -19.06 -8.01
N HIS A 150 -13.72 -18.86 -9.29
CA HIS A 150 -14.70 -18.46 -10.29
C HIS A 150 -15.80 -19.55 -10.42
N PRO A 151 -17.04 -19.16 -10.74
CA PRO A 151 -18.15 -20.11 -10.93
C PRO A 151 -17.97 -21.09 -12.11
N ASP A 152 -16.93 -20.94 -12.93
CA ASP A 152 -16.55 -21.91 -13.97
C ASP A 152 -15.78 -23.14 -13.43
N GLY A 153 -15.61 -23.24 -12.10
CA GLY A 153 -15.02 -24.42 -11.47
C GLY A 153 -13.50 -24.52 -11.65
N ALA A 154 -12.83 -23.47 -12.14
CA ALA A 154 -11.38 -23.39 -12.18
C ALA A 154 -10.80 -23.20 -10.76
N ALA A 155 -10.85 -24.26 -9.95
CA ALA A 155 -10.36 -24.33 -8.57
C ALA A 155 -8.83 -24.25 -8.44
N LYS A 156 -8.10 -23.99 -9.53
CA LYS A 156 -6.67 -23.71 -9.53
C LYS A 156 -6.39 -22.51 -10.42
N LEU A 157 -5.90 -21.43 -9.81
CA LEU A 157 -5.13 -20.36 -10.46
C LEU A 157 -5.87 -19.34 -11.36
N GLY A 158 -7.21 -19.34 -11.42
CA GLY A 158 -7.97 -18.36 -12.23
C GLY A 158 -8.68 -17.24 -11.46
N GLY A 159 -8.71 -17.31 -10.13
CA GLY A 159 -9.53 -16.47 -9.24
C GLY A 159 -8.83 -15.24 -8.67
N ALA A 160 -9.60 -14.39 -7.99
CA ALA A 160 -9.07 -13.33 -7.15
C ALA A 160 -8.88 -13.81 -5.71
N GLN A 161 -7.89 -13.28 -5.01
CA GLN A 161 -7.57 -13.55 -3.62
C GLN A 161 -7.89 -12.31 -2.77
N LEU A 162 -8.35 -12.56 -1.54
CA LEU A 162 -8.51 -11.53 -0.52
C LEU A 162 -7.68 -11.90 0.72
N ASP A 163 -6.79 -10.99 1.08
CA ASP A 163 -6.03 -11.01 2.33
C ASP A 163 -6.51 -9.89 3.27
N ILE A 164 -6.65 -10.21 4.56
CA ILE A 164 -6.82 -9.20 5.60
C ILE A 164 -5.50 -9.10 6.38
N LEU A 165 -4.88 -7.93 6.30
CA LEU A 165 -3.56 -7.68 6.84
C LEU A 165 -3.66 -6.63 7.95
N GLY A 166 -3.58 -7.06 9.22
CA GLY A 166 -3.28 -6.17 10.35
C GLY A 166 -1.88 -6.40 10.94
N ALA A 167 -1.12 -7.32 10.35
CA ALA A 167 0.27 -7.63 10.70
C ALA A 167 1.05 -8.03 9.43
N GLY A 168 2.38 -7.92 9.50
CA GLY A 168 3.29 -8.17 8.40
C GLY A 168 3.64 -6.91 7.61
N ILE A 169 4.18 -7.11 6.41
CA ILE A 169 4.74 -6.05 5.58
C ILE A 169 3.79 -5.73 4.42
N ILE A 170 3.60 -4.43 4.16
CA ILE A 170 2.88 -3.92 2.99
C ILE A 170 3.77 -2.96 2.18
N VAL A 171 3.63 -2.96 0.86
CA VAL A 171 4.37 -2.04 -0.03
C VAL A 171 3.58 -0.74 -0.19
N LEU A 172 4.24 0.41 -0.05
CA LEU A 172 3.62 1.72 -0.13
C LEU A 172 4.02 2.48 -1.42
N PRO A 173 3.15 3.34 -1.97
CA PRO A 173 3.56 4.36 -2.94
C PRO A 173 4.71 5.24 -2.41
N PRO A 174 5.61 5.76 -3.25
CA PRO A 174 5.66 5.63 -4.71
C PRO A 174 6.51 4.45 -5.19
N THR A 175 6.68 3.40 -4.37
CA THR A 175 7.50 2.22 -4.71
C THR A 175 7.18 1.69 -6.09
N ARG A 176 8.19 1.24 -6.84
CA ARG A 176 8.00 0.60 -8.15
C ARG A 176 7.79 -0.91 -8.03
N HIS A 177 6.81 -1.42 -8.77
CA HIS A 177 6.52 -2.84 -8.86
C HIS A 177 7.67 -3.58 -9.56
N GLN A 178 8.12 -4.69 -8.99
CA GLN A 178 9.37 -5.35 -9.38
C GLN A 178 9.40 -5.87 -10.82
N ALA A 179 8.26 -6.32 -11.35
CA ALA A 179 8.20 -6.90 -12.69
C ALA A 179 7.86 -5.87 -13.77
N THR A 180 7.06 -4.84 -13.43
CA THR A 180 6.55 -3.88 -14.42
C THR A 180 7.27 -2.54 -14.38
N GLY A 181 8.00 -2.22 -13.30
CA GLY A 181 8.63 -0.91 -13.10
C GLY A 181 7.65 0.23 -12.81
N GLU A 182 6.35 0.02 -13.01
CA GLU A 182 5.29 0.98 -12.72
C GLU A 182 5.12 1.20 -11.20
N PRO A 183 4.84 2.44 -10.76
CA PRO A 183 4.71 2.75 -9.35
C PRO A 183 3.37 2.27 -8.77
N TYR A 184 3.38 1.93 -7.49
CA TYR A 184 2.18 1.87 -6.66
C TYR A 184 1.63 3.29 -6.50
N ARG A 185 0.30 3.45 -6.53
CA ARG A 185 -0.36 4.77 -6.49
C ARG A 185 -1.56 4.77 -5.54
N TRP A 186 -1.72 5.86 -4.79
CA TRP A 186 -2.91 6.12 -3.99
C TRP A 186 -4.10 6.53 -4.85
N TRP A 187 -5.29 6.09 -4.44
CA TRP A 187 -6.59 6.48 -5.00
C TRP A 187 -7.74 6.28 -3.99
N PRO A 188 -8.51 7.31 -3.61
CA PRO A 188 -8.11 8.72 -3.63
C PRO A 188 -6.79 8.94 -2.86
N PRO A 189 -6.15 10.12 -2.97
CA PRO A 189 -4.92 10.40 -2.23
C PRO A 189 -5.07 10.14 -0.73
N PHE A 190 -4.12 9.41 -0.14
CA PHE A 190 -4.03 9.23 1.30
C PHE A 190 -3.52 10.53 1.93
N LEU A 191 -4.37 11.21 2.71
CA LEU A 191 -4.07 12.56 3.19
C LEU A 191 -3.94 12.68 4.71
N SER A 192 -4.41 11.70 5.50
CA SER A 192 -4.14 11.57 6.94
C SER A 192 -4.77 10.30 7.52
N ARG A 193 -4.32 9.89 8.72
CA ARG A 193 -4.92 8.81 9.52
C ARG A 193 -6.41 9.01 9.77
N ASP A 194 -6.84 10.25 10.05
CA ASP A 194 -8.23 10.58 10.40
C ASP A 194 -9.20 10.44 9.23
N ARG A 195 -8.69 10.32 8.00
CA ARG A 195 -9.49 10.11 6.79
C ARG A 195 -9.63 8.63 6.43
N VAL A 196 -9.02 7.74 7.21
CA VAL A 196 -9.12 6.29 7.03
C VAL A 196 -10.38 5.81 7.76
N PRO A 197 -11.34 5.17 7.06
CA PRO A 197 -12.56 4.69 7.69
C PRO A 197 -12.26 3.58 8.71
N GLU A 198 -13.15 3.41 9.68
CA GLU A 198 -13.09 2.21 10.54
C GLU A 198 -13.40 0.95 9.71
N LEU A 199 -12.78 -0.16 10.08
CA LEU A 199 -13.05 -1.46 9.48
C LEU A 199 -14.53 -1.81 9.71
N PRO A 200 -15.31 -2.08 8.63
CA PRO A 200 -16.73 -2.40 8.74
C PRO A 200 -17.00 -3.74 9.44
#